data_AF-A0A943PBR2-F1
#
_entry.id   AF-A0A943PBR2-F1
#
_cell.length_a   1.000
_cell.length_b   1.000
_cell.length_c   1.000
_cell.angle_alpha   90.00
_cell.angle_beta   90.00
_cell.angle_gamma   90.00
#
_symmetry.space_group_name_H-M   'P 1'
#
loop_
_entity.id
_entity.type
_entity.pdbx_description
1 polymer ?
#
loop_
_entity_poly.entity_id
_entity_poly.type
_entity_poly.pdbx_seq_one_letter_code
_entity_poly.pdbx_strand_id
1 'polypeptide(L)'
;MYVICLLLGFAAHELKLVETDALHEASSYGFVMTALMMGLFKTLSSSGTDGIASVVGIAAALVAFATVAMGLMALLASKIFKQSFFMCYAIVLNAFSGFPINMLITTEAININTEEGDERDNITAEIMPKMLVAGFVCVTIVSVLLAGILVRFL
;
A
#
# COMPACT_ATOMS: atom_id res chain seq x y z
N MET A 1 12.55 -4.40 13.08
CA MET A 1 12.90 -5.61 12.29
C MET A 1 12.39 -5.52 10.86
N TYR A 2 11.10 -5.25 10.60
CA TYR A 2 10.53 -5.20 9.25
C TYR A 2 11.22 -4.23 8.26
N VAL A 3 11.60 -3.02 8.70
CA VAL A 3 12.30 -2.04 7.86
C VAL A 3 13.66 -2.57 7.37
N ILE A 4 14.39 -3.26 8.25
CA ILE A 4 15.70 -3.83 7.92
C ILE A 4 15.55 -4.96 6.89
N CYS A 5 14.53 -5.81 7.03
CA CYS A 5 14.23 -6.85 6.04
C CYS A 5 13.94 -6.26 4.65
N LEU A 6 13.22 -5.14 4.58
CA LEU A 6 12.93 -4.46 3.31
C LEU A 6 14.18 -3.81 2.69
N LEU A 7 15.00 -3.14 3.49
CA LEU A 7 16.27 -2.57 3.02
C LEU A 7 17.24 -3.65 2.54
N LEU A 8 17.33 -4.77 3.27
CA LEU A 8 18.14 -5.93 2.87
C LEU A 8 17.58 -6.59 1.60
N GLY A 9 16.26 -6.71 1.45
CA GLY A 9 15.63 -7.22 0.24
C GLY A 9 15.93 -6.36 -0.99
N PHE A 10 15.81 -5.03 -0.85
CA PHE A 10 16.19 -4.09 -1.90
C PHE A 10 17.68 -4.19 -2.26
N ALA A 11 18.56 -4.20 -1.25
CA ALA A 11 20.01 -4.34 -1.47
C ALA A 11 20.37 -5.69 -2.11
N ALA A 12 19.71 -6.78 -1.73
CA ALA A 12 19.95 -8.10 -2.31
C ALA A 12 19.49 -8.17 -3.77
N HIS A 13 18.40 -7.49 -4.13
CA HIS A 13 17.97 -7.35 -5.53
C HIS A 13 18.97 -6.53 -6.36
N GLU A 14 19.39 -5.35 -5.88
CA GLU A 14 20.37 -4.50 -6.56
C GLU A 14 21.75 -5.19 -6.72
N LEU A 15 22.17 -5.98 -5.73
CA LEU A 15 23.39 -6.79 -5.81
C LEU A 15 23.24 -8.05 -6.66
N LYS A 16 22.08 -8.26 -7.31
CA LYS A 16 21.73 -9.46 -8.10
C LYS A 16 21.86 -10.77 -7.33
N LEU A 17 21.75 -10.72 -6.01
CA LEU A 17 21.65 -11.92 -5.17
C LEU A 17 20.27 -12.56 -5.25
N VAL A 18 19.26 -11.78 -5.63
CA VAL A 18 17.86 -12.19 -5.78
C VAL A 18 17.37 -11.77 -7.17
N GLU A 19 16.75 -12.71 -7.88
CA GLU A 19 16.19 -12.51 -9.21
C GLU A 19 15.07 -11.47 -9.21
N THR A 20 14.87 -10.81 -10.35
CA THR A 20 13.69 -9.95 -10.55
C THR A 20 12.44 -10.81 -10.47
N ASP A 21 11.47 -10.35 -9.69
CA ASP A 21 10.20 -11.06 -9.49
C ASP A 21 10.35 -12.50 -8.94
N ALA A 22 11.32 -12.68 -8.02
CA ALA A 22 11.66 -13.98 -7.44
C ALA A 22 10.48 -14.77 -6.84
N LEU A 23 9.41 -14.10 -6.39
CA LEU A 23 8.22 -14.80 -5.89
C LEU A 23 7.45 -15.52 -7.01
N HIS A 24 7.35 -14.91 -8.19
CA HIS A 24 6.69 -15.52 -9.35
C HIS A 24 7.58 -16.59 -9.97
N GLU A 25 8.89 -16.35 -10.11
CA GLU A 25 9.85 -17.36 -10.58
C GLU A 25 9.87 -18.61 -9.69
N ALA A 26 9.81 -18.42 -8.37
CA ALA A 26 9.69 -19.54 -7.43
C ALA A 26 8.29 -20.17 -7.38
N SER A 27 7.33 -19.75 -8.22
CA SER A 27 5.92 -20.17 -8.20
C SER A 27 5.26 -20.08 -6.81
N SER A 28 5.77 -19.18 -5.96
CA SER A 28 5.41 -19.07 -4.55
C SER A 28 4.53 -17.86 -4.25
N TYR A 29 4.41 -16.93 -5.21
CA TYR A 29 3.66 -15.69 -5.09
C TYR A 29 2.23 -15.91 -4.54
N GLY A 30 1.44 -16.78 -5.18
CA GLY A 30 0.07 -17.06 -4.75
C GLY A 30 0.00 -17.64 -3.33
N PHE A 31 0.96 -18.49 -2.95
CA PHE A 31 1.04 -19.06 -1.61
C PHE A 31 1.33 -17.98 -0.56
N VAL A 32 2.33 -17.12 -0.81
CA VAL A 32 2.69 -16.02 0.09
C VAL A 32 1.53 -15.03 0.23
N MET A 33 0.89 -14.65 -0.88
CA MET A 33 -0.22 -13.71 -0.87
C MET A 33 -1.43 -14.26 -0.10
N THR A 34 -1.71 -15.56 -0.25
CA THR A 34 -2.74 -16.26 0.53
C THR A 34 -2.40 -16.26 2.03
N ALA A 35 -1.14 -16.53 2.40
CA ALA A 35 -0.72 -16.51 3.80
C ALA A 35 -0.89 -15.12 4.44
N LEU A 36 -0.56 -14.05 3.71
CA LEU A 36 -0.73 -12.68 4.18
C LEU A 36 -2.21 -12.29 4.30
N MET A 37 -3.04 -12.66 3.33
CA MET A 37 -4.50 -12.47 3.40
C MET A 37 -5.12 -13.24 4.58
N MET A 38 -4.68 -14.47 4.86
CA MET A 38 -5.10 -15.21 6.05
C MET A 38 -4.75 -14.45 7.34
N GLY A 39 -3.57 -13.85 7.42
CA GLY A 39 -3.18 -12.99 8.54
C GLY A 39 -4.14 -11.82 8.74
N LEU A 40 -4.57 -11.19 7.64
CA LEU A 40 -5.54 -10.10 7.66
C LEU A 40 -6.93 -10.56 8.16
N PHE A 41 -7.43 -11.68 7.62
CA PHE A 41 -8.71 -12.24 8.05
C PHE A 41 -8.69 -12.71 9.50
N LYS A 42 -7.55 -13.21 10.00
CA LYS A 42 -7.39 -13.55 11.41
C LYS A 42 -7.56 -12.31 12.30
N THR A 43 -6.93 -11.19 11.94
CA THR A 43 -7.08 -9.92 12.68
C THR A 43 -8.54 -9.46 12.68
N LEU A 44 -9.22 -9.55 11.53
CA LEU A 44 -10.64 -9.23 11.41
C LEU A 44 -11.50 -10.14 12.29
N SER A 45 -11.29 -11.46 12.21
CA SER A 45 -12.03 -12.46 12.98
C SER A 45 -11.79 -12.35 14.49
N SER A 46 -10.63 -11.82 14.91
CA SER A 46 -10.32 -11.61 16.34
C SER A 46 -10.98 -10.36 16.92
N SER A 47 -11.53 -9.49 16.08
CA SER A 47 -12.26 -8.29 16.47
C SER A 47 -13.75 -8.64 16.60
N GLY A 48 -14.22 -8.88 17.82
CA GLY A 48 -15.63 -9.25 18.06
C GLY A 48 -16.62 -8.22 17.50
N THR A 49 -17.78 -8.68 17.04
CA THR A 49 -18.83 -7.84 16.44
C THR A 49 -19.27 -6.69 17.33
N ASP A 50 -19.34 -6.90 18.65
CA ASP A 50 -19.72 -5.88 19.62
C ASP A 50 -18.65 -4.79 19.76
N GLY A 51 -17.36 -5.18 19.69
CA GLY A 51 -16.23 -4.26 19.69
C GLY A 51 -16.22 -3.41 18.42
N ILE A 52 -16.39 -4.02 17.25
CA ILE A 52 -16.44 -3.30 15.97
C ILE A 52 -17.64 -2.35 15.91
N ALA A 53 -18.85 -2.81 16.29
CA ALA A 53 -20.07 -2.00 16.23
C ALA A 53 -19.96 -0.71 17.06
N SER A 54 -19.28 -0.79 18.21
CA SER A 54 -19.08 0.37 19.08
C SER A 54 -18.17 1.46 18.48
N VAL A 55 -17.26 1.08 17.57
CA VAL A 55 -16.28 2.00 16.97
C VAL A 55 -16.53 2.31 15.51
N VAL A 56 -17.41 1.56 14.83
CA VAL A 56 -17.60 1.66 13.37
C VAL A 56 -18.02 3.06 12.93
N GLY A 57 -18.86 3.74 13.72
CA GLY A 57 -19.30 5.10 13.42
C GLY A 57 -18.15 6.10 13.47
N ILE A 58 -17.30 6.01 14.51
CA ILE A 58 -16.13 6.87 14.67
C ILE A 58 -15.09 6.54 13.59
N ALA A 59 -14.82 5.25 13.34
CA ALA A 59 -13.90 4.81 12.31
C ALA A 59 -14.33 5.30 10.92
N ALA A 60 -15.61 5.18 10.56
CA ALA A 60 -16.14 5.66 9.30
C ALA A 60 -15.99 7.19 9.16
N ALA A 61 -16.26 7.95 10.23
CA ALA A 61 -16.07 9.39 10.24
C ALA A 61 -14.58 9.77 10.07
N LEU A 62 -13.67 9.07 10.73
CA LEU A 62 -12.22 9.28 10.59
C LEU A 62 -11.73 8.94 9.18
N VAL A 63 -12.23 7.85 8.57
CA VAL A 63 -11.90 7.50 7.19
C VAL A 63 -12.43 8.56 6.22
N ALA A 64 -13.67 9.05 6.41
CA ALA A 64 -14.22 10.12 5.59
C ALA A 64 -13.39 11.42 5.71
N PHE A 65 -13.00 11.79 6.92
CA PHE A 65 -12.14 12.96 7.15
C PHE A 65 -10.75 12.77 6.53
N ALA A 66 -10.13 11.60 6.72
CA ALA A 66 -8.82 11.28 6.17
C ALA A 66 -8.83 11.32 4.63
N THR A 67 -9.87 10.79 3.99
CA THR A 67 -9.99 10.80 2.52
C THR A 67 -10.13 12.22 1.98
N VAL A 68 -10.90 13.09 2.63
CA VAL A 68 -10.99 14.51 2.26
C VAL A 68 -9.63 15.21 2.42
N ALA A 69 -8.96 15.02 3.56
CA ALA A 69 -7.64 15.61 3.81
C ALA A 69 -6.60 15.12 2.78
N MET A 70 -6.60 13.82 2.46
CA MET A 70 -5.78 13.23 1.42
C MET A 70 -6.09 13.82 0.04
N GLY A 71 -7.35 14.10 -0.28
CA GLY A 71 -7.75 14.77 -1.51
C GLY A 71 -7.19 16.19 -1.62
N LEU A 72 -7.27 16.97 -0.53
CA LEU A 72 -6.66 18.31 -0.49
C LEU A 72 -5.14 18.25 -0.70
N MET A 73 -4.47 17.29 -0.07
CA MET A 73 -3.03 17.09 -0.27
C MET A 73 -2.69 16.60 -1.68
N ALA A 74 -3.52 15.76 -2.28
CA ALA A 74 -3.35 15.31 -3.67
C ALA A 74 -3.52 16.46 -4.66
N LEU A 75 -4.41 17.44 -4.40
CA LEU A 75 -4.50 18.66 -5.20
C LEU A 75 -3.20 19.46 -5.16
N LEU A 76 -2.58 19.61 -3.99
CA LEU A 76 -1.28 20.28 -3.88
C LEU A 76 -0.18 19.48 -4.60
N ALA A 77 -0.13 18.16 -4.37
CA ALA A 77 0.84 17.26 -4.99
C ALA A 77 0.75 17.27 -6.53
N SER A 78 -0.46 17.25 -7.09
CA SER A 78 -0.67 17.28 -8.55
C SER A 78 -0.04 18.53 -9.20
N LYS A 79 -0.11 19.68 -8.53
CA LYS A 79 0.54 20.92 -9.00
C LYS A 79 2.06 20.87 -8.88
N ILE A 80 2.58 20.30 -7.80
CA ILE A 80 4.03 20.21 -7.55
C ILE A 80 4.69 19.21 -8.51
N PHE A 81 4.13 18.01 -8.62
CA PHE A 81 4.69 16.91 -9.38
C PHE A 81 4.23 16.87 -10.84
N LYS A 82 3.37 17.80 -11.26
CA LYS A 82 2.78 17.87 -12.61
C LYS A 82 2.13 16.55 -13.06
N GLN A 83 1.59 15.82 -12.09
CA GLN A 83 0.84 14.59 -12.28
C GLN A 83 -0.65 14.88 -12.18
N SER A 84 -1.49 14.01 -12.77
CA SER A 84 -2.94 14.18 -12.65
C SER A 84 -3.37 14.11 -11.19
N PHE A 85 -4.40 14.88 -10.82
CA PHE A 85 -5.00 14.80 -9.49
C PHE A 85 -5.40 13.36 -9.16
N PHE A 86 -6.02 12.66 -10.12
CA PHE A 86 -6.48 11.28 -9.94
C PHE A 86 -5.33 10.31 -9.67
N MET A 87 -4.17 10.47 -10.33
CA MET A 87 -2.99 9.64 -10.05
C MET A 87 -2.45 9.91 -8.64
N CYS A 88 -2.29 11.18 -8.26
CA CYS A 88 -1.81 11.53 -6.91
C CYS A 88 -2.76 11.03 -5.82
N TYR A 89 -4.07 11.15 -6.07
CA TYR A 89 -5.09 10.70 -5.14
C TYR A 89 -5.17 9.17 -5.06
N ALA A 90 -5.05 8.46 -6.19
CA ALA A 90 -4.96 7.01 -6.21
C ALA A 90 -3.74 6.50 -5.42
N ILE A 91 -2.58 7.15 -5.57
CA ILE A 91 -1.36 6.78 -4.83
C ILE A 91 -1.57 6.93 -3.31
N VAL A 92 -2.13 8.05 -2.85
CA VAL A 92 -2.28 8.28 -1.40
C VAL A 92 -3.37 7.39 -0.79
N LEU A 93 -4.48 7.16 -1.51
CA LEU A 93 -5.51 6.22 -1.08
C LEU A 93 -4.99 4.77 -1.05
N ASN A 94 -4.17 4.39 -2.03
CA ASN A 94 -3.53 3.09 -2.07
C ASN A 94 -2.59 2.88 -0.87
N ALA A 95 -1.77 3.90 -0.57
CA ALA A 95 -0.88 3.86 0.59
C ALA A 95 -1.64 3.70 1.92
N PHE A 96 -2.88 4.22 2.00
CA PHE A 96 -3.76 4.03 3.14
C PHE A 96 -4.25 2.58 3.31
N SER A 97 -4.43 1.83 2.23
CA SER A 97 -4.92 0.43 2.28
C SER A 97 -3.89 -0.57 2.83
N GLY A 98 -2.60 -0.32 2.63
CA GLY A 98 -1.52 -1.19 3.09
C GLY A 98 -1.41 -2.53 2.34
N PHE A 99 -0.26 -3.19 2.50
CA PHE A 99 0.02 -4.47 1.83
C PHE A 99 -0.61 -5.64 2.60
N PRO A 100 -1.25 -6.61 1.94
CA PRO A 100 -1.29 -6.85 0.49
C PRO A 100 -2.53 -6.31 -0.25
N ILE A 101 -3.48 -5.73 0.48
CA ILE A 101 -4.75 -5.24 -0.08
C ILE A 101 -4.50 -4.22 -1.19
N ASN A 102 -3.59 -3.28 -0.94
CA ASN A 102 -3.29 -2.20 -1.87
C ASN A 102 -2.84 -2.72 -3.24
N MET A 103 -2.05 -3.79 -3.25
CA MET A 103 -1.57 -4.41 -4.47
C MET A 103 -2.69 -5.17 -5.18
N LEU A 104 -3.49 -5.95 -4.46
CA LEU A 104 -4.65 -6.65 -5.00
C LEU A 104 -5.63 -5.67 -5.69
N ILE A 105 -6.02 -4.59 -5.03
CA ILE A 105 -6.95 -3.59 -5.59
C ILE A 105 -6.33 -2.90 -6.82
N THR A 106 -5.01 -2.68 -6.83
CA THR A 106 -4.32 -2.10 -8.00
C THR A 106 -4.36 -3.05 -9.18
N THR A 107 -4.04 -4.33 -8.97
CA THR A 107 -4.08 -5.35 -10.02
C THR A 107 -5.50 -5.52 -10.56
N GLU A 108 -6.52 -5.58 -9.70
CA GLU A 108 -7.92 -5.64 -10.15
C GLU A 108 -8.33 -4.38 -10.93
N ALA A 109 -7.93 -3.19 -10.47
CA ALA A 109 -8.21 -1.96 -11.18
C ALA A 109 -7.54 -1.94 -12.57
N ILE A 110 -6.30 -2.44 -12.70
CA ILE A 110 -5.64 -2.56 -13.99
C ILE A 110 -6.39 -3.57 -14.87
N ASN A 111 -6.66 -4.77 -14.38
CA ASN A 111 -7.34 -5.84 -15.13
C ASN A 111 -8.72 -5.42 -15.66
N ILE A 112 -9.46 -4.58 -14.94
CA ILE A 112 -10.77 -4.07 -15.37
C ILE A 112 -10.66 -2.98 -16.43
N ASN A 113 -9.55 -2.22 -16.45
CA ASN A 113 -9.39 -1.02 -17.29
C ASN A 113 -8.41 -1.20 -18.46
N THR A 114 -7.78 -2.36 -18.62
CA THR A 114 -6.79 -2.63 -19.69
C THR A 114 -7.10 -3.94 -20.39
N GLU A 115 -6.82 -4.02 -21.70
CA GLU A 115 -6.90 -5.27 -22.44
C GLU A 115 -5.69 -6.18 -22.16
N GLU A 116 -5.82 -7.49 -22.37
CA GLU A 116 -4.71 -8.43 -22.18
C GLU A 116 -3.59 -8.19 -23.21
N GLY A 117 -2.34 -8.24 -22.75
CA GLY A 117 -1.13 -8.09 -23.58
C GLY A 117 -0.28 -6.89 -23.18
N ASP A 118 0.41 -6.31 -24.15
CA ASP A 118 1.42 -5.25 -23.94
C ASP A 118 0.89 -4.02 -23.20
N GLU A 119 -0.39 -3.66 -23.39
CA GLU A 119 -1.00 -2.53 -22.70
C GLU A 119 -1.04 -2.75 -21.18
N ARG A 120 -1.55 -3.91 -20.75
CA ARG A 120 -1.62 -4.28 -19.33
C ARG A 120 -0.24 -4.30 -18.69
N ASP A 121 0.74 -4.86 -19.37
CA ASP A 121 2.10 -5.00 -18.83
C ASP A 121 2.78 -3.64 -18.69
N ASN A 122 2.62 -2.75 -19.67
CA ASN A 122 3.14 -1.39 -19.62
C ASN A 122 2.50 -0.57 -18.48
N ILE A 123 1.18 -0.64 -18.34
CA ILE A 123 0.45 0.07 -17.28
C ILE A 123 0.82 -0.49 -15.90
N THR A 124 0.94 -1.82 -15.79
CA THR A 124 1.37 -2.49 -14.55
C THR A 124 2.77 -2.05 -14.15
N ALA A 125 3.71 -2.03 -15.09
CA ALA A 125 5.08 -1.60 -14.86
C ALA A 125 5.17 -0.13 -14.42
N GLU A 126 4.24 0.73 -14.85
CA GLU A 126 4.23 2.13 -14.44
C GLU A 126 3.55 2.35 -13.07
N ILE A 127 2.42 1.70 -12.81
CA ILE A 127 1.58 1.96 -11.63
C ILE A 127 2.08 1.21 -10.40
N MET A 128 2.39 -0.07 -10.53
CA MET A 128 2.71 -0.94 -9.39
C MET A 128 3.89 -0.43 -8.55
N PRO A 129 5.02 0.01 -9.14
CA PRO A 129 6.13 0.55 -8.35
C PRO A 129 5.72 1.78 -7.53
N LYS A 130 4.93 2.70 -8.10
CA LYS A 130 4.46 3.91 -7.41
C LYS A 130 3.59 3.56 -6.20
N MET A 131 2.69 2.59 -6.35
CA MET A 131 1.79 2.14 -5.30
C MET A 131 2.55 1.44 -4.15
N LEU A 132 3.48 0.54 -4.48
CA LEU A 132 4.27 -0.18 -3.48
C LEU A 132 5.20 0.74 -2.69
N VAL A 133 5.91 1.65 -3.38
CA VAL A 133 6.82 2.60 -2.73
C VAL A 133 6.04 3.56 -1.82
N ALA A 134 4.88 4.05 -2.26
CA ALA A 134 4.06 4.95 -1.44
C ALA A 134 3.61 4.30 -0.13
N GLY A 135 3.11 3.06 -0.19
CA GLY A 135 2.74 2.28 1.01
C GLY A 135 3.93 2.07 1.94
N PHE A 136 5.08 1.69 1.39
CA PHE A 136 6.32 1.52 2.16
C PHE A 136 6.73 2.81 2.89
N VAL A 137 6.85 3.93 2.17
CA VAL A 137 7.27 5.21 2.73
C VAL A 137 6.32 5.69 3.83
N CYS A 138 5.01 5.55 3.63
CA CYS A 138 4.00 5.94 4.62
C CYS A 138 4.14 5.12 5.92
N VAL A 139 4.15 3.79 5.81
CA VAL A 139 4.10 2.89 6.96
C VAL A 139 5.43 2.79 7.70
N THR A 140 6.57 3.08 7.05
CA THR A 140 7.89 2.95 7.69
C THR A 140 8.58 4.27 8.00
N ILE A 141 8.57 5.24 7.09
CA ILE A 141 9.32 6.49 7.30
C ILE A 141 8.44 7.47 8.05
N VAL A 142 7.25 7.77 7.53
CA VAL A 142 6.35 8.79 8.11
C VAL A 142 5.90 8.37 9.51
N SER A 143 5.53 7.10 9.69
CA SER A 143 5.11 6.57 11.00
C SER A 143 6.19 6.69 12.07
N VAL A 144 7.45 6.35 11.75
CA VAL A 144 8.58 6.39 12.69
C VAL A 144 8.95 7.82 13.03
N LEU A 145 8.94 8.73 12.06
CA LEU A 145 9.16 10.15 12.30
C LEU A 145 8.09 10.73 13.23
N LEU A 146 6.81 10.42 12.96
CA LEU A 146 5.70 10.88 13.78
C LEU A 146 5.80 10.31 15.21
N ALA A 147 6.05 9.00 15.35
CA ALA A 147 6.25 8.36 16.64
C ALA A 147 7.43 8.99 17.40
N GLY A 148 8.55 9.26 16.72
CA GLY A 148 9.72 9.90 17.31
C GLY A 148 9.47 11.33 17.79
N ILE A 149 8.58 12.07 17.12
CA ILE A 149 8.12 13.40 17.58
C ILE A 149 7.19 13.25 18.78
N LEU A 150 6.20 12.36 18.70
CA LEU A 150 5.18 12.16 19.74
C LEU A 150 5.76 11.65 21.06
N VAL A 151 6.79 10.81 21.01
CA VAL A 151 7.51 10.32 22.21
C VAL A 151 8.13 11.46 23.02
N ARG A 152 8.43 12.62 22.43
CA ARG A 152 8.92 13.79 23.17
C ARG A 152 7.85 14.52 23.98
N PHE A 153 6.58 14.19 23.76
CA PHE A 153 5.42 14.77 24.46
C PHE A 153 4.83 13.82 25.51
N LEU A 154 5.43 12.62 25.68
CA LEU A 154 5.15 11.67 26.75
C LEU A 154 6.20 11.84 27.86
#